data_AF-A0AAV5NIH2-F1
#
_entry.id   AF-A0AAV5NIH2-F1
#
_cell.length_a   1.000
_cell.length_b   1.000
_cell.length_c   1.000
_cell.angle_alpha   90.00
_cell.angle_beta   90.00
_cell.angle_gamma   90.00
#
_symmetry.space_group_name_H-M   'P 1'
#
loop_
_entity.id
_entity.type
_entity.pdbx_description
1 polymer ?
#
loop_
_entity_poly.entity_id
_entity_poly.type
_entity_poly.pdbx_seq_one_letter_code
_entity_poly.pdbx_strand_id
1 'polypeptide(L)'
;MTKDADVKATPSAPAPKAATKKKPVIFTIIGRQRVGKTTLLNALAQTVHDQGGTPEIWNTDLLNRSHSISNFHDADSPAAGDTKRQRKWLEEKIQSLMESRHDAILDIGGGWTALHELINTESLSRALDMMGITLSVVFLIGHERADLDYLEDLQKKKKFSPRNSAIIINEGLIPPSLDVDDVVDIVSHHPAVEEAMENGADIFMYPAAEPMKDVCDRAMTFSAYAGGEQKDGFPTSSIFDRLAMDRWYRRDFPAFLQELGASRLPNMPKGLPVPAEGDV
;
A
#
# COMPACT_ATOMS: atom_id res chain seq x y z
N MET A 1 60.09 -4.53 44.48
CA MET A 1 59.23 -3.48 43.89
C MET A 1 59.32 -3.62 42.38
N THR A 2 58.49 -4.50 41.82
CA THR A 2 57.25 -4.20 41.06
C THR A 2 57.50 -3.70 39.63
N LYS A 3 57.16 -4.51 38.62
CA LYS A 3 55.95 -4.32 37.80
C LYS A 3 55.87 -5.40 36.71
N ASP A 4 54.97 -6.36 36.92
CA ASP A 4 54.37 -7.15 35.84
C ASP A 4 53.39 -6.24 35.08
N ALA A 5 53.43 -6.32 33.75
CA ALA A 5 52.56 -5.57 32.86
C ALA A 5 51.38 -6.45 32.42
N ASP A 6 50.21 -6.18 32.99
CA ASP A 6 48.93 -6.71 32.51
C ASP A 6 48.56 -6.07 31.17
N VAL A 7 48.61 -6.86 30.09
CA VAL A 7 48.04 -6.48 28.79
C VAL A 7 46.57 -6.85 28.79
N LYS A 8 45.73 -5.82 28.95
CA LYS A 8 44.27 -5.91 28.91
C LYS A 8 43.78 -6.18 27.48
N ALA A 9 43.24 -7.37 27.25
CA ALA A 9 42.59 -7.73 25.99
C ALA A 9 41.43 -6.77 25.67
N THR A 10 41.43 -6.23 24.46
CA THR A 10 40.35 -5.37 23.94
C THR A 10 39.17 -6.27 23.51
N PRO A 11 37.92 -5.99 23.92
CA PRO A 11 36.79 -6.78 23.47
C PRO A 11 36.54 -6.51 21.97
N SER A 12 36.57 -7.59 21.18
CA SER A 12 36.21 -7.56 19.76
C SER A 12 34.75 -7.12 19.61
N ALA A 13 34.50 -6.19 18.69
CA ALA A 13 33.16 -5.76 18.32
C ALA A 13 32.29 -6.97 17.94
N PRO A 14 31.00 -7.02 18.33
CA PRO A 14 30.12 -8.11 17.96
C PRO A 14 29.95 -8.12 16.44
N ALA A 15 30.11 -9.30 15.84
CA ALA A 15 29.84 -9.53 14.42
C ALA A 15 28.41 -9.05 14.07
N PRO A 16 28.18 -8.46 12.89
CA PRO A 16 26.86 -8.00 12.49
C PRO A 16 25.89 -9.17 12.55
N LYS A 17 24.82 -9.05 13.34
CA LYS A 17 23.71 -10.00 13.34
C LYS A 17 23.24 -10.15 11.90
N ALA A 18 23.30 -11.36 11.36
CA ALA A 18 22.74 -11.67 10.06
C ALA A 18 21.30 -11.15 10.02
N ALA A 19 21.03 -10.19 9.15
CA ALA A 19 19.70 -9.63 8.98
C ALA A 19 18.75 -10.79 8.65
N THR A 20 17.79 -11.06 9.54
CA THR A 20 16.73 -12.02 9.29
C THR A 20 16.01 -11.59 8.01
N LYS A 21 16.15 -12.38 6.94
CA LYS A 21 15.51 -12.08 5.66
C LYS A 21 14.01 -11.95 5.88
N LYS A 22 13.48 -10.75 5.63
CA LYS A 22 12.04 -10.45 5.72
C LYS A 22 11.26 -11.39 4.80
N LYS A 23 10.04 -11.78 5.22
CA LYS A 23 9.12 -12.51 4.35
C LYS A 23 8.68 -11.59 3.19
N PRO A 24 8.60 -12.09 1.94
CA PRO A 24 8.00 -11.36 0.85
C PRO A 24 6.61 -10.88 1.21
N VAL A 25 6.26 -9.66 0.80
CA VAL A 25 4.97 -9.04 1.04
C VAL A 25 4.21 -8.93 -0.28
N ILE A 26 2.96 -9.40 -0.29
CA ILE A 26 1.98 -9.00 -1.30
C ILE A 26 1.14 -7.89 -0.67
N PHE A 27 1.33 -6.64 -1.12
CA PHE A 27 0.55 -5.50 -0.68
C PHE A 27 -0.62 -5.28 -1.63
N THR A 28 -1.83 -5.18 -1.08
CA THR A 28 -3.02 -4.94 -1.89
C THR A 28 -4.02 -4.05 -1.18
N ILE A 29 -4.81 -3.31 -1.96
CA ILE A 29 -5.90 -2.48 -1.45
C ILE A 29 -7.23 -3.02 -1.95
N ILE A 30 -8.21 -3.05 -1.06
CA ILE A 30 -9.60 -3.39 -1.33
C ILE A 30 -10.47 -2.21 -0.89
N GLY A 31 -11.51 -1.93 -1.66
CA GLY A 31 -12.44 -0.83 -1.39
C GLY A 31 -13.30 -0.52 -2.60
N ARG A 32 -14.34 0.29 -2.40
CA ARG A 32 -15.27 0.69 -3.46
C ARG A 32 -14.58 1.46 -4.59
N GLN A 33 -15.34 1.71 -5.65
CA GLN A 33 -14.86 2.57 -6.74
C GLN A 33 -14.61 3.98 -6.24
N ARG A 34 -13.56 4.63 -6.77
CA ARG A 34 -13.20 6.03 -6.47
C ARG A 34 -12.73 6.34 -5.04
N VAL A 35 -12.38 5.34 -4.23
CA VAL A 35 -11.81 5.56 -2.89
C VAL A 35 -10.31 5.92 -2.89
N GLY A 36 -9.66 5.99 -4.05
CA GLY A 36 -8.24 6.37 -4.19
C GLY A 36 -7.22 5.21 -4.22
N LYS A 37 -7.66 3.97 -4.49
CA LYS A 37 -6.79 2.77 -4.50
C LYS A 37 -5.56 2.93 -5.38
N THR A 38 -5.77 3.23 -6.66
CA THR A 38 -4.67 3.37 -7.62
C THR A 38 -3.69 4.49 -7.22
N THR A 39 -4.20 5.59 -6.66
CA THR A 39 -3.36 6.70 -6.19
C THR A 39 -2.43 6.23 -5.06
N LEU A 40 -2.95 5.51 -4.07
CA LEU A 40 -2.14 4.95 -2.98
C LEU A 40 -1.11 3.95 -3.50
N LEU A 41 -1.51 3.02 -4.38
CA LEU A 41 -0.60 2.02 -4.94
C LEU A 41 0.52 2.66 -5.78
N ASN A 42 0.19 3.68 -6.58
CA ASN A 42 1.15 4.45 -7.36
C ASN A 42 2.16 5.16 -6.44
N ALA A 43 1.68 5.85 -5.40
CA ALA A 43 2.55 6.55 -4.45
C ALA A 43 3.47 5.58 -3.71
N LEU A 44 2.92 4.44 -3.29
CA LEU A 44 3.69 3.38 -2.63
C LEU A 44 4.74 2.81 -3.57
N ALA A 45 4.38 2.43 -4.80
CA ALA A 45 5.32 1.84 -5.77
C ALA A 45 6.48 2.81 -6.08
N GLN A 46 6.19 4.08 -6.33
CA GLN A 46 7.23 5.11 -6.51
C GLN A 46 8.14 5.22 -5.28
N THR A 47 7.55 5.29 -4.08
CA THR A 47 8.32 5.38 -2.83
C THR A 47 9.21 4.16 -2.61
N VAL A 48 8.70 2.95 -2.88
CA VAL A 48 9.49 1.72 -2.77
C VAL A 48 10.67 1.76 -3.73
N HIS A 49 10.45 2.19 -4.98
CA HIS A 49 11.53 2.37 -5.96
C HIS A 49 12.56 3.42 -5.54
N ASP A 50 12.12 4.57 -5.03
CA ASP A 50 13.00 5.63 -4.51
C ASP A 50 13.86 5.11 -3.34
N GLN A 51 13.31 4.21 -2.52
CA GLN A 51 14.02 3.52 -1.45
C GLN A 51 14.85 2.29 -1.92
N GLY A 52 14.94 2.06 -3.22
CA GLY A 52 15.76 1.01 -3.84
C GLY A 52 15.11 -0.37 -3.90
N GLY A 53 13.81 -0.47 -3.59
CA GLY A 53 13.03 -1.70 -3.71
C GLY A 53 12.57 -1.93 -5.15
N THR A 54 12.32 -3.19 -5.48
CA THR A 54 11.89 -3.62 -6.82
C THR A 54 10.74 -4.64 -6.71
N PRO A 55 9.58 -4.24 -6.18
CA PRO A 55 8.43 -5.13 -6.11
C PRO A 55 7.94 -5.46 -7.53
N GLU A 56 7.42 -6.67 -7.72
CA GLU A 56 6.62 -6.95 -8.90
C GLU A 56 5.31 -6.15 -8.82
N ILE A 57 4.91 -5.51 -9.92
CA ILE A 57 3.64 -4.79 -10.00
C ILE A 57 2.66 -5.66 -10.77
N TRP A 58 1.55 -6.01 -10.12
CA TRP A 58 0.52 -6.89 -10.69
C TRP A 58 -0.78 -6.13 -10.83
N ASN A 59 -1.34 -6.10 -12.04
CA ASN A 59 -2.63 -5.48 -12.29
C ASN A 59 -3.66 -6.52 -12.73
N THR A 60 -4.72 -6.66 -11.93
CA THR A 60 -5.88 -7.51 -12.22
C THR A 60 -7.14 -6.71 -12.59
N ASP A 61 -7.10 -5.38 -12.52
CA ASP A 61 -8.16 -4.50 -13.04
C ASP A 61 -8.03 -4.31 -14.56
N LEU A 62 -8.52 -5.30 -15.31
CA LEU A 62 -8.52 -5.24 -16.78
C LEU A 62 -9.60 -4.32 -17.37
N LEU A 63 -10.55 -3.85 -16.55
CA LEU A 63 -11.69 -3.05 -17.01
C LEU A 63 -11.41 -1.55 -16.93
N ASN A 64 -10.60 -1.12 -15.96
CA ASN A 64 -10.26 0.29 -15.78
C ASN A 64 -8.97 0.64 -16.53
N ARG A 65 -9.08 1.15 -17.76
CA ARG A 65 -7.90 1.54 -18.56
C ARG A 65 -7.35 2.94 -18.21
N SER A 66 -8.20 3.83 -17.71
CA SER A 66 -7.84 5.25 -17.54
C SER A 66 -7.10 5.51 -16.22
N HIS A 67 -7.41 4.75 -15.17
CA HIS A 67 -6.79 4.90 -13.85
C HIS A 67 -6.26 3.57 -13.34
N SER A 68 -5.49 2.90 -14.18
CA SER A 68 -4.79 1.65 -13.85
C SER A 68 -3.37 1.96 -13.37
N ILE A 69 -2.86 1.15 -12.45
CA ILE A 69 -1.45 1.17 -12.06
C ILE A 69 -0.49 0.97 -13.24
N SER A 70 -0.93 0.29 -14.30
CA SER A 70 -0.17 0.07 -15.55
C SER A 70 0.13 1.36 -16.32
N ASN A 71 -0.56 2.47 -16.02
CA ASN A 71 -0.25 3.77 -16.63
C ASN A 71 0.97 4.45 -16.00
N PHE A 72 1.41 3.98 -14.83
CA PHE A 72 2.50 4.58 -14.05
C PHE A 72 3.73 3.67 -13.95
N HIS A 73 3.51 2.36 -13.98
CA HIS A 73 4.55 1.34 -13.79
C HIS A 73 4.44 0.24 -14.84
N ASP A 74 5.56 -0.45 -15.07
CA ASP A 74 5.58 -1.69 -15.85
C ASP A 74 4.90 -2.79 -15.02
N ALA A 75 3.62 -3.02 -15.30
CA ALA A 75 2.77 -3.91 -14.53
C ALA A 75 2.41 -5.16 -15.33
N ASP A 76 2.63 -6.32 -14.72
CA ASP A 76 2.20 -7.59 -15.27
C ASP A 76 0.68 -7.74 -15.11
N SER A 77 0.03 -8.21 -16.17
CA SER A 77 -1.39 -8.49 -16.17
C SER A 77 -1.70 -9.87 -16.75
N PRO A 78 -2.77 -10.53 -16.30
CA PRO A 78 -3.25 -11.73 -16.95
C PRO A 78 -3.65 -11.41 -18.39
N ALA A 79 -3.44 -12.35 -19.30
CA ALA A 79 -3.99 -12.25 -20.65
C ALA A 79 -5.51 -12.04 -20.59
N ALA A 80 -6.06 -11.27 -21.53
CA ALA A 80 -7.50 -11.05 -21.62
C ALA A 80 -8.26 -12.40 -21.60
N GLY A 81 -9.19 -12.55 -20.68
CA GLY A 81 -9.83 -13.82 -20.41
C GLY A 81 -10.83 -13.76 -19.26
N ASP A 82 -11.50 -14.89 -19.03
CA ASP A 82 -12.44 -15.07 -17.92
C ASP A 82 -11.73 -15.09 -16.55
N THR A 83 -12.53 -15.01 -15.48
CA THR A 83 -12.03 -15.00 -14.10
C THR A 83 -11.20 -16.24 -13.76
N LYS A 84 -11.51 -17.40 -14.36
CA LYS A 84 -10.76 -18.64 -14.17
C LYS A 84 -9.31 -18.53 -14.65
N ARG A 85 -9.08 -17.89 -15.81
CA ARG A 85 -7.73 -17.64 -16.31
C ARG A 85 -6.97 -16.63 -15.46
N GLN A 86 -7.64 -15.56 -15.04
CA GLN A 86 -7.04 -14.57 -14.13
C GLN A 86 -6.62 -15.20 -12.79
N ARG A 87 -7.47 -16.08 -12.25
CA ARG A 87 -7.18 -16.86 -11.04
C ARG A 87 -5.92 -17.71 -11.23
N LYS A 88 -5.86 -18.50 -12.31
CA LYS A 88 -4.70 -19.37 -12.57
C LYS A 88 -3.41 -18.56 -12.71
N TRP A 89 -3.47 -17.45 -13.42
CA TRP A 89 -2.33 -16.54 -13.56
C TRP A 89 -1.86 -15.99 -12.20
N LEU A 90 -2.80 -15.61 -11.32
CA LEU A 90 -2.47 -15.11 -10.00
C LEU A 90 -1.89 -16.22 -9.10
N GLU A 91 -2.39 -17.46 -9.20
CA GLU A 91 -1.79 -18.63 -8.53
C GLU A 91 -0.34 -18.86 -9.00
N GLU A 92 -0.09 -18.80 -10.32
CA GLU A 92 1.26 -18.93 -10.91
C GLU A 92 2.20 -17.81 -10.42
N LYS A 93 1.71 -16.57 -10.35
CA LYS A 93 2.47 -15.42 -9.83
C LYS A 93 2.78 -15.53 -8.35
N ILE A 94 1.82 -15.96 -7.53
CA ILE A 94 2.06 -16.21 -6.10
C ILE A 94 3.11 -17.31 -5.93
N GLN A 95 3.02 -18.38 -6.74
CA GLN A 95 3.99 -19.45 -6.71
C GLN A 95 5.40 -18.97 -7.09
N SER A 96 5.55 -18.09 -8.08
CA SER A 96 6.87 -17.56 -8.46
C SER A 96 7.53 -16.73 -7.35
N LEU A 97 6.74 -16.08 -6.48
CA LEU A 97 7.29 -15.36 -5.32
C LEU A 97 7.98 -16.28 -4.31
N MET A 98 7.63 -17.56 -4.27
CA MET A 98 8.35 -18.53 -3.42
C MET A 98 9.81 -18.67 -3.84
N GLU A 99 10.06 -18.63 -5.15
CA GLU A 99 11.38 -18.82 -5.74
C GLU A 99 12.16 -17.50 -5.79
N SER A 100 11.54 -16.43 -6.28
CA SER A 100 12.19 -15.12 -6.44
C SER A 100 12.40 -14.40 -5.11
N ARG A 101 11.53 -14.66 -4.12
CA ARG A 101 11.49 -13.96 -2.83
C ARG A 101 11.30 -12.44 -2.98
N HIS A 102 10.71 -12.00 -4.10
CA HIS A 102 10.36 -10.60 -4.32
C HIS A 102 9.03 -10.24 -3.66
N ASP A 103 8.88 -8.97 -3.30
CA ASP A 103 7.59 -8.41 -2.90
C ASP A 103 6.72 -8.16 -4.13
N ALA A 104 5.41 -8.01 -3.93
CA ALA A 104 4.48 -7.61 -4.97
C ALA A 104 3.51 -6.52 -4.50
N ILE A 105 3.13 -5.65 -5.42
CA ILE A 105 2.05 -4.68 -5.26
C ILE A 105 0.94 -5.09 -6.22
N LEU A 106 -0.24 -5.42 -5.67
CA LEU A 106 -1.37 -5.94 -6.43
C LEU A 106 -2.48 -4.88 -6.51
N ASP A 107 -2.78 -4.46 -7.73
CA ASP A 107 -3.95 -3.64 -8.06
C ASP A 107 -5.14 -4.56 -8.40
N ILE A 108 -6.19 -4.44 -7.58
CA ILE A 108 -7.43 -5.19 -7.72
C ILE A 108 -8.51 -4.21 -8.16
N GLY A 109 -9.18 -4.53 -9.26
CA GLY A 109 -10.32 -3.76 -9.72
C GLY A 109 -11.44 -3.76 -8.69
N GLY A 110 -12.21 -2.67 -8.62
CA GLY A 110 -13.31 -2.52 -7.65
C GLY A 110 -14.55 -3.37 -7.91
N GLY A 111 -14.43 -4.46 -8.66
CA GLY A 111 -15.50 -5.41 -8.97
C GLY A 111 -15.24 -6.80 -8.38
N TRP A 112 -16.00 -7.80 -8.82
CA TRP A 112 -15.79 -9.20 -8.45
C TRP A 112 -14.58 -9.79 -9.19
N THR A 113 -13.39 -9.68 -8.60
CA THR A 113 -12.11 -10.07 -9.20
C THR A 113 -11.66 -11.49 -8.88
N ALA A 114 -10.65 -11.97 -9.60
CA ALA A 114 -9.99 -13.24 -9.36
C ALA A 114 -9.43 -13.39 -7.94
N LEU A 115 -8.99 -12.31 -7.29
CA LEU A 115 -8.60 -12.38 -5.88
C LEU A 115 -9.81 -12.69 -4.99
N HIS A 116 -10.98 -12.10 -5.24
CA HIS A 116 -12.19 -12.45 -4.50
C HIS A 116 -12.55 -13.94 -4.66
N GLU A 117 -12.34 -14.54 -5.83
CA GLU A 117 -12.53 -15.98 -6.02
C GLU A 117 -11.48 -16.83 -5.30
N LEU A 118 -10.21 -16.40 -5.28
CA LEU A 118 -9.14 -17.07 -4.53
C LEU A 118 -9.36 -17.00 -3.02
N ILE A 119 -9.82 -15.86 -2.54
CA ILE A 119 -10.19 -15.61 -1.16
C ILE A 119 -11.33 -16.54 -0.71
N ASN A 120 -12.33 -16.75 -1.58
CA ASN A 120 -13.45 -17.65 -1.29
C ASN A 120 -13.07 -19.13 -1.32
N THR A 121 -11.90 -19.50 -1.87
CA THR A 121 -11.39 -20.86 -1.72
C THR A 121 -10.66 -21.00 -0.39
N GLU A 122 -11.09 -21.99 0.41
CA GLU A 122 -10.58 -22.26 1.75
C GLU A 122 -9.05 -22.23 1.74
N SER A 123 -8.50 -21.17 2.34
CA SER A 123 -7.13 -21.06 2.83
C SER A 123 -6.07 -20.33 1.96
N LEU A 124 -6.42 -19.32 1.13
CA LEU A 124 -5.39 -18.45 0.51
C LEU A 124 -4.42 -17.86 1.56
N SER A 125 -4.94 -17.31 2.66
CA SER A 125 -4.12 -16.76 3.74
C SER A 125 -3.19 -17.82 4.36
N ARG A 126 -3.73 -19.01 4.63
CA ARG A 126 -2.95 -20.15 5.15
C ARG A 126 -1.89 -20.62 4.15
N ALA A 127 -2.22 -20.66 2.87
CA ALA A 127 -1.31 -21.06 1.80
C ALA A 127 -0.15 -20.07 1.72
N LEU A 128 -0.43 -18.77 1.71
CA LEU A 128 0.60 -17.72 1.75
C LEU A 128 1.47 -17.81 3.02
N ASP A 129 0.86 -18.05 4.18
CA ASP A 129 1.59 -18.27 5.44
C ASP A 129 2.52 -19.50 5.35
N MET A 130 2.04 -20.62 4.80
CA MET A 130 2.84 -21.83 4.57
C MET A 130 3.98 -21.59 3.57
N MET A 131 3.76 -20.74 2.58
CA MET A 131 4.77 -20.30 1.61
C MET A 131 5.74 -19.26 2.19
N GLY A 132 5.50 -18.78 3.42
CA GLY A 132 6.30 -17.76 4.06
C GLY A 132 6.18 -16.40 3.37
N ILE A 133 5.01 -16.11 2.79
CA ILE A 133 4.62 -14.85 2.15
C ILE A 133 3.62 -14.14 3.06
N THR A 134 3.81 -12.85 3.29
CA THR A 134 2.90 -12.00 4.05
C THR A 134 1.91 -11.34 3.10
N LEU A 135 0.62 -11.64 3.25
CA LEU A 135 -0.43 -10.89 2.58
C LEU A 135 -0.78 -9.65 3.41
N SER A 136 -0.54 -8.46 2.90
CA SER A 136 -0.90 -7.18 3.51
C SER A 136 -2.12 -6.59 2.81
N VAL A 137 -3.25 -6.55 3.50
CA VAL A 137 -4.54 -6.10 2.94
C VAL A 137 -4.94 -4.79 3.58
N VAL A 138 -5.06 -3.76 2.76
CA VAL A 138 -5.58 -2.47 3.16
C VAL A 138 -7.04 -2.36 2.72
N PHE A 139 -7.93 -2.06 3.65
CA PHE A 139 -9.30 -1.63 3.35
C PHE A 139 -9.32 -0.11 3.28
N LEU A 140 -9.34 0.44 2.07
CA LEU A 140 -9.37 1.88 1.84
C LEU A 140 -10.82 2.36 1.73
N ILE A 141 -11.22 3.27 2.62
CA ILE A 141 -12.59 3.76 2.77
C ILE A 141 -12.62 5.30 2.74
N GLY A 142 -13.73 5.87 2.28
CA GLY A 142 -14.05 7.28 2.45
C GLY A 142 -15.02 7.49 3.63
N HIS A 143 -15.74 8.61 3.60
CA HIS A 143 -16.75 8.96 4.60
C HIS A 143 -18.14 8.32 4.35
N GLU A 144 -18.35 7.70 3.18
CA GLU A 144 -19.67 7.19 2.79
C GLU A 144 -19.98 5.87 3.51
N ARG A 145 -21.21 5.74 4.03
CA ARG A 145 -21.68 4.49 4.65
C ARG A 145 -21.52 3.27 3.76
N ALA A 146 -21.71 3.43 2.45
CA ALA A 146 -21.60 2.33 1.49
C ALA A 146 -20.17 1.74 1.43
N ASP A 147 -19.13 2.47 1.83
CA ASP A 147 -17.76 1.92 1.94
C ASP A 147 -17.66 0.92 3.10
N LEU A 148 -18.35 1.20 4.22
CA LEU A 148 -18.43 0.32 5.38
C LEU A 148 -19.30 -0.91 5.11
N ASP A 149 -20.43 -0.73 4.41
CA ASP A 149 -21.29 -1.85 3.99
C ASP A 149 -20.53 -2.81 3.05
N TYR A 150 -19.62 -2.29 2.22
CA TYR A 150 -18.76 -3.12 1.36
C TYR A 150 -17.76 -3.95 2.17
N LEU A 151 -17.14 -3.37 3.22
CA LEU A 151 -16.28 -4.11 4.14
C LEU A 151 -17.06 -5.21 4.87
N GLU A 152 -18.26 -4.88 5.38
CA GLU A 152 -19.14 -5.84 6.05
C GLU A 152 -19.49 -7.03 5.14
N ASP A 153 -19.80 -6.76 3.88
CA ASP A 153 -20.11 -7.79 2.90
C ASP A 153 -18.93 -8.73 2.62
N LEU A 154 -17.70 -8.21 2.61
CA LEU A 154 -16.49 -9.04 2.46
C LEU A 154 -16.28 -9.96 3.67
N GLN A 155 -16.48 -9.46 4.88
CA GLN A 155 -16.33 -10.25 6.10
C GLN A 155 -17.45 -11.29 6.22
N LYS A 156 -18.72 -10.87 6.16
CA LYS A 156 -19.87 -11.72 6.46
C LYS A 156 -20.20 -12.69 5.34
N LYS A 157 -20.27 -12.21 4.10
CA LYS A 157 -20.69 -13.06 2.97
C LYS A 157 -19.52 -13.85 2.41
N LYS A 158 -18.30 -13.28 2.44
CA LYS A 158 -17.11 -13.88 1.79
C LYS A 158 -16.12 -14.47 2.78
N LYS A 159 -16.39 -14.36 4.09
CA LYS A 159 -15.57 -14.91 5.17
C LYS A 159 -14.10 -14.46 5.05
N PHE A 160 -13.89 -13.25 4.56
CA PHE A 160 -12.56 -12.71 4.34
C PHE A 160 -12.18 -11.77 5.49
N SER A 161 -11.38 -12.29 6.40
CA SER A 161 -10.80 -11.51 7.51
C SER A 161 -9.29 -11.79 7.59
N PRO A 162 -8.48 -11.04 6.80
CA PRO A 162 -7.03 -11.20 6.80
C PRO A 162 -6.39 -10.69 8.10
N ARG A 163 -5.48 -11.48 8.68
CA ARG A 163 -4.79 -11.15 9.96
C ARG A 163 -3.82 -9.98 9.87
N ASN A 164 -3.20 -9.77 8.71
CA ASN A 164 -2.29 -8.67 8.47
C ASN A 164 -3.01 -7.64 7.61
N SER A 165 -3.95 -6.93 8.24
CA SER A 165 -4.78 -5.93 7.58
C SER A 165 -4.72 -4.58 8.25
N ALA A 166 -5.17 -3.57 7.53
CA ALA A 166 -5.32 -2.20 8.01
C ALA A 166 -6.58 -1.58 7.40
N ILE A 167 -7.26 -0.74 8.17
CA ILE A 167 -8.33 0.13 7.67
C ILE A 167 -7.72 1.50 7.48
N ILE A 168 -7.88 2.05 6.28
CA ILE A 168 -7.32 3.33 5.92
C ILE A 168 -8.44 4.25 5.50
N ILE A 169 -8.63 5.33 6.24
CA ILE A 169 -9.61 6.36 5.94
C ILE A 169 -8.92 7.40 5.05
N ASN A 170 -9.43 7.59 3.84
CA ASN A 170 -8.90 8.58 2.91
C ASN A 170 -9.43 9.98 3.27
N GLU A 171 -8.58 10.78 3.90
CA GLU A 171 -8.90 12.15 4.31
C GLU A 171 -9.35 13.01 3.12
N GLY A 172 -8.76 12.81 1.94
CA GLY A 172 -9.09 13.56 0.73
C GLY A 172 -10.52 13.32 0.21
N LEU A 173 -11.26 12.36 0.78
CA LEU A 173 -12.66 12.10 0.47
C LEU A 173 -13.62 12.66 1.53
N ILE A 174 -13.12 13.26 2.60
CA ILE A 174 -13.93 13.88 3.64
C ILE A 174 -14.32 15.30 3.16
N PRO A 175 -15.61 15.62 3.02
CA PRO A 175 -16.04 16.95 2.63
C PRO A 175 -15.63 18.00 3.66
N PRO A 176 -15.29 19.24 3.26
CA PRO A 176 -14.91 20.31 4.20
C PRO A 176 -15.98 20.69 5.23
N SER A 177 -17.22 20.24 5.04
CA SER A 177 -18.34 20.45 5.96
C SER A 177 -18.40 19.45 7.11
N LEU A 178 -17.57 18.41 7.09
CA LEU A 178 -17.49 17.39 8.15
C LEU A 178 -16.20 17.56 8.94
N ASP A 179 -16.27 17.28 10.23
CA ASP A 179 -15.10 17.18 11.08
C ASP A 179 -14.43 15.81 10.92
N VAL A 180 -13.09 15.78 10.87
CA VAL A 180 -12.33 14.55 10.65
C VAL A 180 -12.44 13.61 11.84
N ASP A 181 -12.41 14.14 13.07
CA ASP A 181 -12.48 13.32 14.29
C ASP A 181 -13.87 12.66 14.39
N ASP A 182 -14.93 13.40 14.03
CA ASP A 182 -16.29 12.85 13.97
C ASP A 182 -16.40 11.71 12.93
N VAL A 183 -15.78 11.85 11.76
CA VAL A 183 -15.77 10.79 10.73
C VAL A 183 -15.02 9.56 11.22
N VAL A 184 -13.84 9.75 11.84
CA VAL A 184 -13.06 8.66 12.41
C VAL A 184 -13.86 7.93 13.49
N ASP A 185 -14.53 8.65 14.39
CA ASP A 185 -15.36 8.08 15.45
C ASP A 185 -16.53 7.25 14.91
N ILE A 186 -17.23 7.76 13.90
CA ILE A 186 -18.33 7.03 13.24
C ILE A 186 -17.82 5.75 12.57
N VAL A 187 -16.66 5.84 11.90
CA VAL A 187 -16.05 4.69 11.22
C VAL A 187 -15.58 3.64 12.23
N SER A 188 -14.91 4.05 13.30
CA SER A 188 -14.34 3.12 14.30
C SER A 188 -15.40 2.32 15.04
N HIS A 189 -16.60 2.89 15.25
CA HIS A 189 -17.73 2.23 15.90
C HIS A 189 -18.63 1.44 14.95
N HIS A 190 -18.24 1.30 13.67
CA HIS A 190 -18.98 0.46 12.75
C HIS A 190 -18.70 -1.02 13.05
N PRO A 191 -19.72 -1.91 13.13
CA PRO A 191 -19.51 -3.32 13.49
C PRO A 191 -18.49 -4.06 12.62
N ALA A 192 -18.43 -3.74 11.32
CA ALA A 192 -17.45 -4.32 10.40
C ALA A 192 -16.01 -3.88 10.69
N VAL A 193 -15.84 -2.65 11.18
CA VAL A 193 -14.54 -2.08 11.56
C VAL A 193 -14.10 -2.65 12.90
N GLU A 194 -14.99 -2.71 13.88
CA GLU A 194 -14.76 -3.39 15.16
C GLU A 194 -14.33 -4.85 14.94
N GLU A 195 -15.05 -5.60 14.09
CA GLU A 195 -14.68 -6.99 13.75
C GLU A 195 -13.30 -7.08 13.08
N ALA A 196 -12.93 -6.13 12.20
CA ALA A 196 -11.61 -6.11 11.60
C ALA A 196 -10.52 -5.85 12.66
N MET A 197 -10.77 -4.92 13.58
CA MET A 197 -9.84 -4.58 14.67
C MET A 197 -9.66 -5.74 15.64
N GLU A 198 -10.73 -6.45 16.00
CA GLU A 198 -10.67 -7.68 16.79
C GLU A 198 -9.80 -8.76 16.12
N ASN A 199 -9.73 -8.76 14.79
CA ASN A 199 -8.90 -9.65 13.98
C ASN A 199 -7.47 -9.12 13.75
N GLY A 200 -7.09 -7.99 14.37
CA GLY A 200 -5.74 -7.43 14.34
C GLY A 200 -5.51 -6.34 13.29
N ALA A 201 -6.58 -5.75 12.74
CA ALA A 201 -6.47 -4.56 11.92
C ALA A 201 -6.27 -3.30 12.77
N ASP A 202 -5.46 -2.37 12.27
CA ASP A 202 -5.33 -1.02 12.83
C ASP A 202 -5.97 0.01 11.89
N ILE A 203 -6.41 1.14 12.45
CA ILE A 203 -6.97 2.26 11.67
C ILE A 203 -5.87 3.32 11.44
N PHE A 204 -5.76 3.80 10.19
CA PHE A 204 -4.85 4.88 9.80
C PHE A 204 -5.56 5.93 8.96
N MET A 205 -5.06 7.16 9.00
CA MET A 205 -5.49 8.23 8.11
C MET A 205 -4.56 8.31 6.90
N TYR A 206 -5.10 8.23 5.69
CA TYR A 206 -4.36 8.53 4.48
C TYR A 206 -4.45 10.02 4.17
N PRO A 207 -3.31 10.75 4.17
CA PRO A 207 -3.30 12.20 4.12
C PRO A 207 -3.83 12.73 2.80
N ALA A 208 -4.65 13.78 2.88
CA ALA A 208 -5.18 14.46 1.70
C ALA A 208 -4.08 15.23 0.94
N ALA A 209 -4.20 15.26 -0.39
CA ALA A 209 -3.55 16.28 -1.20
C ALA A 209 -4.48 16.68 -2.35
N GLU A 210 -4.81 17.97 -2.45
CA GLU A 210 -5.69 18.50 -3.50
C GLU A 210 -5.27 18.11 -4.93
N PRO A 211 -3.97 18.15 -5.32
CA PRO A 211 -3.58 17.87 -6.69
C PRO A 211 -3.44 16.38 -7.02
N MET A 212 -3.83 15.45 -6.14
CA MET A 212 -3.71 14.00 -6.41
C MET A 212 -4.40 13.57 -7.69
N LYS A 213 -5.62 14.07 -7.93
CA LYS A 213 -6.38 13.74 -9.13
C LYS A 213 -5.63 14.16 -10.40
N ASP A 214 -5.02 15.33 -10.37
CA ASP A 214 -4.27 15.87 -11.50
C ASP A 214 -3.02 15.05 -11.82
N VAL A 215 -2.29 14.58 -10.79
CA VAL A 215 -1.15 13.67 -10.99
C VAL A 215 -1.60 12.38 -11.69
N CYS A 216 -2.71 11.80 -11.22
CA CYS A 216 -3.24 10.57 -11.77
C CYS A 216 -3.74 10.74 -13.21
N ASP A 217 -4.49 11.81 -13.50
CA ASP A 217 -5.01 12.08 -14.84
C ASP A 217 -3.89 12.32 -15.87
N ARG A 218 -2.78 12.93 -15.43
CA ARG A 218 -1.60 13.19 -16.28
C ARG A 218 -0.68 11.98 -16.44
N ALA A 219 -0.94 10.89 -15.72
CA ALA A 219 -0.08 9.71 -15.62
C ALA A 219 1.38 10.09 -15.30
N MET A 220 1.56 10.95 -14.30
CA MET A 220 2.88 11.44 -13.86
C MET A 220 3.29 10.78 -12.54
N THR A 221 4.60 10.82 -12.26
CA THR A 221 5.09 10.59 -10.90
C THR A 221 4.79 11.79 -10.01
N PHE A 222 4.65 11.57 -8.70
CA PHE A 222 4.39 12.65 -7.75
C PHE A 222 5.56 13.62 -7.69
N SER A 223 6.79 13.10 -7.80
CA SER A 223 8.03 13.87 -7.88
C SER A 223 8.12 14.72 -9.16
N ALA A 224 7.76 14.17 -10.33
CA ALA A 224 7.74 14.93 -11.59
C ALA A 224 6.71 16.05 -11.55
N TYR A 225 5.51 15.78 -11.01
CA TYR A 225 4.48 16.79 -10.85
C TYR A 225 4.94 17.91 -9.91
N ALA A 226 5.49 17.57 -8.74
CA ALA A 226 6.06 18.53 -7.80
C ALA A 226 7.20 19.36 -8.42
N GLY A 227 8.05 18.72 -9.23
CA GLY A 227 9.13 19.37 -10.00
C GLY A 227 8.64 20.30 -11.12
N GLY A 228 7.35 20.28 -11.44
CA GLY A 228 6.74 21.11 -12.47
C GLY A 228 6.95 20.63 -13.90
N GLU A 229 7.28 19.34 -14.07
CA GLU A 229 7.26 18.72 -15.40
C GLU A 229 5.89 18.90 -16.05
N GLN A 230 5.89 19.04 -17.38
CA GLN A 230 4.68 19.31 -18.14
C GLN A 230 4.28 18.07 -18.94
N LYS A 231 2.97 17.78 -18.95
CA LYS A 231 2.37 16.74 -19.78
C LYS A 231 1.60 17.40 -20.92
N ASP A 232 1.87 16.98 -22.15
CA ASP A 232 1.17 17.48 -23.33
C ASP A 232 -0.35 17.32 -23.17
N GLY A 233 -1.09 18.37 -23.56
CA GLY A 233 -2.56 18.40 -23.49
C GLY A 233 -3.14 18.79 -22.13
N PHE A 234 -2.32 19.03 -21.10
CA PHE A 234 -2.76 19.49 -19.79
C PHE A 234 -2.35 20.95 -19.52
N PRO A 235 -3.12 21.69 -18.69
CA PRO A 235 -2.72 23.02 -18.26
C PRO A 235 -1.48 22.97 -17.37
N THR A 236 -0.70 24.05 -17.38
CA THR A 236 0.46 24.19 -16.50
C THR A 236 0.05 24.11 -15.03
N SER A 237 0.71 23.23 -14.28
CA SER A 237 0.47 23.06 -12.84
C SER A 237 0.77 24.35 -12.08
N SER A 238 -0.14 24.74 -11.18
CA SER A 238 0.04 25.91 -10.32
C SER A 238 1.29 25.76 -9.45
N ILE A 239 1.88 26.88 -9.01
CA ILE A 239 2.96 26.85 -8.01
C ILE A 239 2.43 26.23 -6.70
N PHE A 240 1.21 26.57 -6.30
CA PHE A 240 0.60 26.03 -5.08
C PHE A 240 0.36 24.52 -5.16
N ASP A 241 -0.14 24.02 -6.30
CA ASP A 241 -0.33 22.57 -6.49
C ASP A 241 1.00 21.81 -6.41
N ARG A 242 2.07 22.41 -6.95
CA ARG A 242 3.41 21.83 -6.91
C ARG A 242 3.96 21.77 -5.50
N LEU A 243 3.84 22.86 -4.73
CA LEU A 243 4.26 22.92 -3.33
C LEU A 243 3.45 21.95 -2.45
N ALA A 244 2.13 21.91 -2.65
CA ALA A 244 1.26 20.97 -1.95
C ALA A 244 1.66 19.51 -2.26
N MET A 245 1.96 19.20 -3.52
CA MET A 245 2.40 17.86 -3.90
C MET A 245 3.78 17.51 -3.38
N ASP A 246 4.73 18.46 -3.38
CA ASP A 246 6.08 18.24 -2.83
C ASP A 246 6.02 17.94 -1.33
N ARG A 247 5.31 18.78 -0.58
CA ARG A 247 5.05 18.58 0.85
C ARG A 247 4.40 17.21 1.10
N TRP A 248 3.34 16.90 0.37
CA TRP A 248 2.64 15.64 0.56
C TRP A 248 3.55 14.43 0.30
N TYR A 249 4.27 14.40 -0.83
CA TYR A 249 5.08 13.26 -1.21
C TYR A 249 6.36 13.11 -0.36
N ARG A 250 6.94 14.21 0.13
CA ARG A 250 8.19 14.19 0.91
C ARG A 250 7.97 14.13 2.42
N ARG A 251 6.79 14.49 2.92
CA ARG A 251 6.53 14.58 4.36
C ARG A 251 5.31 13.78 4.78
N ASP A 252 4.13 14.16 4.29
CA ASP A 252 2.87 13.65 4.83
C ASP A 252 2.70 12.16 4.46
N PHE A 253 3.01 11.76 3.23
CA PHE A 253 2.97 10.35 2.80
C PHE A 253 4.05 9.47 3.46
N PRO A 254 5.33 9.90 3.56
CA PRO A 254 6.31 9.21 4.39
C PRO A 254 5.89 9.02 5.85
N ALA A 255 5.26 10.02 6.47
CA ALA A 255 4.80 9.91 7.86
C ALA A 255 3.73 8.83 7.98
N PHE A 256 2.75 8.84 7.08
CA PHE A 256 1.75 7.77 6.95
C PHE A 256 2.37 6.38 6.76
N LEU A 257 3.42 6.24 5.94
CA LEU A 257 4.09 4.94 5.76
C LEU A 257 4.85 4.50 7.03
N GLN A 258 5.36 5.42 7.83
CA GLN A 258 5.96 5.10 9.13
C GLN A 258 4.92 4.57 10.11
N GLU A 259 3.74 5.20 10.15
CA GLU A 259 2.61 4.73 10.97
C GLU A 259 2.12 3.35 10.54
N LEU A 260 1.93 3.14 9.23
CA LEU A 260 1.49 1.86 8.67
C LEU A 260 2.48 0.72 8.96
N GLY A 261 3.76 1.05 9.09
CA GLY A 261 4.80 0.17 9.60
C GLY A 261 5.44 -0.75 8.56
N ALA A 262 6.75 -0.99 8.73
CA ALA A 262 7.55 -1.75 7.77
C ALA A 262 7.12 -3.22 7.61
N SER A 263 6.38 -3.81 8.56
CA SER A 263 5.89 -5.18 8.48
C SER A 263 4.81 -5.38 7.42
N ARG A 264 4.06 -4.31 7.11
CA ARG A 264 2.95 -4.32 6.14
C ARG A 264 3.38 -3.95 4.73
N LEU A 265 4.51 -3.26 4.58
CA LEU A 265 4.97 -2.69 3.33
C LEU A 265 5.93 -3.60 2.57
N PRO A 266 6.08 -3.45 1.24
CA PRO A 266 7.19 -4.05 0.50
C PRO A 266 8.56 -3.67 1.10
N ASN A 267 9.59 -4.45 0.81
CA ASN A 267 10.94 -4.19 1.27
C ASN A 267 11.51 -2.92 0.65
N MET A 268 12.00 -2.02 1.51
CA MET A 268 12.66 -0.78 1.14
C MET A 268 14.11 -0.85 1.66
N PRO A 269 15.09 -1.20 0.81
CA PRO A 269 16.48 -1.41 1.23
C PRO A 269 17.14 -0.23 1.95
N LYS A 270 16.78 1.01 1.57
CA LYS A 270 17.26 2.23 2.25
C LYS A 270 16.52 2.53 3.56
N GLY A 271 15.55 1.70 3.94
CA GLY A 271 14.63 1.93 5.07
C GLY A 271 13.32 2.58 4.63
N LEU A 272 12.39 2.73 5.57
CA LEU A 272 11.21 3.57 5.34
C LEU A 272 11.66 5.03 5.11
N PRO A 273 11.00 5.77 4.21
CA PRO A 273 11.31 7.17 4.00
C PRO A 273 11.16 7.96 5.32
N VAL A 274 12.05 8.91 5.53
CA VAL A 274 11.97 9.85 6.65
C VAL A 274 11.20 11.08 6.18
N PRO A 275 10.12 11.49 6.87
CA PRO A 275 9.40 12.73 6.57
C PRO A 275 10.35 13.92 6.57
N ALA A 276 10.27 14.77 5.54
CA ALA A 276 11.03 16.02 5.51
C ALA A 276 10.62 16.94 6.67
N GLU A 277 11.60 17.57 7.33
CA GLU A 277 11.34 18.55 8.38
C GLU A 277 10.91 19.91 7.78
N GLY A 278 9.76 20.43 8.21
CA GLY A 278 9.28 21.79 7.87
C GLY A 278 8.47 21.92 6.57
N ASP A 279 7.84 23.09 6.39
CA ASP A 279 7.26 23.51 5.11
C ASP A 279 8.41 24.14 4.29
N VAL A 280 8.81 23.52 3.18
CA VAL A 280 9.66 24.15 2.16
C VAL A 280 8.78 25.02 1.26
#